data_AF-A0A9P8F169-F1
#
_entry.id   AF-A0A9P8F169-F1
#
_cell.length_a   1.000
_cell.length_b   1.000
_cell.length_c   1.000
_cell.angle_alpha   90.00
_cell.angle_beta   90.00
_cell.angle_gamma   90.00
#
_symmetry.space_group_name_H-M   'P 1'
#
loop_
_entity.id
_entity.type
_entity.pdbx_description
1 polymer ?
#
loop_
_entity_poly.entity_id
_entity_poly.type
_entity_poly.pdbx_seq_one_letter_code
_entity_poly.pdbx_strand_id
1 'polypeptide(L)'
;MSLTAEQQENFEDIEKQFAVKAVQHMTTYWSILEKVPGSKLRLTKIDDEIYEHFKKEFPDYDPKATINEDEMKSKAGKERWRNFINQYEKKVDDFN
;
A
#
# COMPACT_ATOMS: atom_id res chain seq x y z
N MET A 1 -14.55 12.73 2.09
CA MET A 1 -15.63 12.30 1.18
C MET A 1 -15.10 11.10 0.42
N SER A 2 -15.66 9.91 0.65
CA SER A 2 -15.33 8.72 -0.13
C SER A 2 -16.13 8.78 -1.43
N LEU A 3 -15.44 8.74 -2.58
CA LEU A 3 -16.07 8.70 -3.90
C LEU A 3 -16.92 7.43 -4.01
N THR A 4 -18.16 7.56 -4.50
CA THR A 4 -19.01 6.40 -4.74
C THR A 4 -18.56 5.68 -6.02
N ALA A 5 -18.79 4.38 -6.10
CA ALA A 5 -18.41 3.56 -7.26
C ALA A 5 -19.00 4.07 -8.59
N GLU A 6 -20.11 4.80 -8.54
CA GLU A 6 -20.75 5.45 -9.70
C GLU A 6 -20.00 6.70 -10.19
N GLN A 7 -19.23 7.39 -9.34
CA GLN A 7 -18.38 8.51 -9.78
C GLN A 7 -17.07 8.04 -10.45
N GLN A 8 -16.86 6.73 -10.48
CA GLN A 8 -15.68 6.07 -11.03
C GLN A 8 -15.82 5.77 -12.54
N GLU A 9 -16.79 6.35 -13.23
CA GLU A 9 -16.91 6.28 -14.71
C GLU A 9 -15.69 6.85 -15.45
N ASN A 10 -14.79 7.58 -14.77
CA ASN A 10 -13.47 7.92 -15.31
C ASN A 10 -12.36 6.93 -14.88
N PHE A 11 -12.69 5.63 -14.90
CA PHE A 11 -11.80 4.54 -14.48
C PHE A 11 -10.45 4.61 -15.21
N GLU A 12 -10.46 4.94 -16.50
CA GLU A 12 -9.23 5.01 -17.32
C GLU A 12 -8.30 6.16 -16.90
N ASP A 13 -8.79 7.38 -16.66
CA ASP A 13 -7.91 8.48 -16.22
C ASP A 13 -7.42 8.28 -14.78
N ILE A 14 -8.21 7.66 -13.91
CA ILE A 14 -7.80 7.31 -12.55
C ILE A 14 -6.70 6.23 -12.61
N GLU A 15 -6.88 5.19 -13.42
CA GLU A 15 -5.88 4.15 -13.64
C GLU A 15 -4.59 4.72 -14.26
N LYS A 16 -4.69 5.65 -15.21
CA LYS A 16 -3.53 6.36 -15.77
C LYS A 16 -2.79 7.16 -14.70
N GLN A 17 -3.50 7.95 -13.89
CA GLN A 17 -2.88 8.73 -12.82
C GLN A 17 -2.25 7.83 -11.75
N PHE A 18 -2.91 6.73 -11.40
CA PHE A 18 -2.36 5.72 -10.50
C PHE A 18 -1.08 5.10 -11.07
N ALA A 19 -1.08 4.70 -12.34
CA ALA A 19 0.09 4.13 -13.01
C ALA A 19 1.27 5.11 -13.03
N VAL A 20 1.03 6.39 -13.34
CA VAL A 20 2.07 7.43 -13.31
C VAL A 20 2.66 7.58 -11.92
N LYS A 21 1.81 7.70 -10.88
CA LYS A 21 2.28 7.80 -9.49
C LYS A 21 3.04 6.55 -9.05
N ALA A 22 2.53 5.35 -9.35
CA ALA A 22 3.19 4.09 -8.98
C ALA A 22 4.59 3.97 -9.60
N VAL A 23 4.74 4.31 -10.89
CA VAL A 23 6.05 4.30 -11.56
C VAL A 23 6.99 5.35 -10.97
N GLN A 24 6.48 6.54 -10.66
CA GLN A 24 7.27 7.59 -10.02
C GLN A 24 7.78 7.16 -8.63
N HIS A 25 6.90 6.59 -7.80
CA HIS A 25 7.28 6.07 -6.48
C HIS A 25 8.32 4.96 -6.61
N MET A 26 8.09 3.97 -7.47
CA MET A 26 9.03 2.87 -7.72
C MET A 26 10.42 3.39 -8.10
N THR A 27 10.49 4.30 -9.08
CA THR A 27 11.76 4.87 -9.58
C THR A 27 12.46 5.69 -8.49
N THR A 28 11.69 6.42 -7.70
CA THR A 28 12.21 7.24 -6.58
C THR A 28 12.81 6.36 -5.50
N TYR A 29 12.08 5.34 -5.03
CA TYR A 29 12.60 4.41 -4.02
C TYR A 29 13.83 3.66 -4.51
N TRP A 30 13.84 3.21 -5.76
CA TRP A 30 15.02 2.58 -6.37
C TRP A 30 16.25 3.49 -6.30
N SER A 31 16.11 4.74 -6.78
CA SER A 31 17.19 5.73 -6.78
C SER A 31 17.71 6.07 -5.37
N ILE A 32 16.85 5.98 -4.35
CA ILE A 32 17.22 6.18 -2.96
C ILE A 32 18.00 4.97 -2.44
N LEU A 33 17.50 3.75 -2.69
CA LEU A 33 18.13 2.50 -2.24
C LEU A 33 19.52 2.28 -2.85
N GLU A 34 19.77 2.80 -4.07
CA GLU A 34 21.11 2.80 -4.67
C GLU A 34 22.12 3.67 -3.90
N LYS A 35 21.65 4.67 -3.15
CA LYS A 35 22.51 5.66 -2.47
C LYS A 35 22.63 5.45 -0.98
N VAL A 36 21.59 4.91 -0.34
CA VAL A 36 21.56 4.70 1.11
C VAL A 36 20.99 3.33 1.48
N PRO A 37 21.47 2.71 2.58
CA PRO A 37 20.88 1.47 3.07
C PRO A 37 19.39 1.63 3.37
N GLY A 38 18.57 0.70 2.87
CA GLY A 38 17.12 0.72 3.09
C GLY A 38 16.70 0.72 4.56
N SER A 39 17.52 0.15 5.44
CA SER A 39 17.29 0.14 6.90
C SER A 39 17.31 1.52 7.55
N LYS A 40 17.79 2.56 6.85
CA LYS A 40 17.79 3.95 7.32
C LYS A 40 16.61 4.75 6.76
N LEU A 41 15.84 4.18 5.84
CA LEU A 41 14.70 4.85 5.24
C LEU A 41 13.51 4.82 6.18
N ARG A 42 12.81 5.95 6.21
CA ARG A 42 11.53 6.10 6.89
C ARG A 42 10.48 6.39 5.83
N LEU A 43 9.45 5.55 5.78
CA LEU A 43 8.35 5.68 4.82
C LEU A 43 7.29 6.63 5.38
N THR A 44 7.06 6.55 6.69
CA THR A 44 6.10 7.35 7.45
C THR A 44 6.65 7.72 8.83
N LYS A 45 5.93 8.59 9.54
CA LYS A 45 6.25 8.92 10.94
C LYS A 45 5.97 7.75 11.89
N ILE A 46 5.18 6.76 11.49
CA ILE A 46 4.67 5.67 12.33
C ILE A 46 5.04 4.27 11.79
N ASP A 47 6.15 4.14 11.06
CA ASP A 47 6.59 2.89 10.44
C ASP A 47 6.61 1.70 11.41
N ASP A 48 7.11 1.90 12.62
CA ASP A 48 7.20 0.86 13.65
C ASP A 48 5.79 0.38 14.08
N GLU A 49 4.82 1.31 14.21
CA GLU A 49 3.43 0.97 14.52
C GLU A 49 2.80 0.16 13.37
N ILE A 50 3.03 0.61 12.13
CA ILE A 50 2.51 -0.07 10.93
C ILE A 50 3.09 -1.47 10.82
N TYR A 51 4.39 -1.63 11.03
CA TYR A 51 5.09 -2.90 10.94
C TYR A 51 4.63 -3.90 12.01
N GLU A 52 4.49 -3.46 13.25
CA GLU A 52 4.03 -4.32 14.35
C GLU A 52 2.56 -4.72 14.17
N HIS A 53 1.70 -3.82 13.69
CA HIS A 53 0.33 -4.18 13.34
C HIS A 53 0.29 -5.13 12.14
N PHE A 54 1.10 -4.90 11.10
CA PHE A 54 1.17 -5.76 9.93
C PHE A 54 1.55 -7.20 10.28
N LYS A 55 2.54 -7.39 11.16
CA LYS A 55 2.94 -8.73 11.62
C LYS A 55 1.85 -9.45 12.42
N LYS A 56 1.04 -8.70 13.18
CA LYS A 56 -0.10 -9.26 13.91
C LYS A 56 -1.25 -9.61 12.97
N GLU A 57 -1.52 -8.73 12.02
CA GLU A 57 -2.63 -8.88 11.08
C GLU A 57 -2.32 -9.90 10.00
N PHE A 58 -1.07 -10.08 9.59
CA PHE A 58 -0.61 -11.02 8.57
C PHE A 58 0.54 -11.90 9.10
N PRO A 59 0.30 -12.76 10.10
CA PRO A 59 1.34 -13.55 10.75
C PRO A 59 2.00 -14.57 9.82
N ASP A 60 1.27 -15.01 8.79
CA ASP A 60 1.71 -15.99 7.80
C ASP A 60 2.41 -15.34 6.58
N TYR A 61 2.60 -14.02 6.58
CA TYR A 61 3.22 -13.31 5.46
C TYR A 61 4.72 -13.62 5.38
N ASP A 62 5.15 -14.24 4.28
CA ASP A 62 6.55 -14.44 3.95
C ASP A 62 7.05 -13.35 3.00
N PRO A 63 7.95 -12.44 3.44
CA PRO A 63 8.50 -11.38 2.60
C PRO A 63 9.38 -11.90 1.46
N LYS A 64 9.78 -13.18 1.46
CA LYS A 64 10.55 -13.81 0.38
C LYS A 64 9.68 -14.54 -0.64
N ALA A 65 8.44 -14.85 -0.28
CA ALA A 65 7.52 -15.55 -1.17
C ALA A 65 7.05 -14.61 -2.28
N THR A 66 6.74 -15.17 -3.44
CA THR A 66 6.02 -14.44 -4.48
C THR A 66 4.62 -14.11 -3.98
N ILE A 67 4.24 -12.84 -4.11
CA ILE A 67 2.90 -12.38 -3.73
C ILE A 67 1.86 -13.12 -4.57
N ASN A 68 0.89 -13.76 -3.91
CA ASN A 68 -0.26 -14.36 -4.57
C ASN A 68 -1.36 -13.31 -4.80
N GLU A 69 -1.44 -12.80 -6.02
CA GLU A 69 -2.42 -11.79 -6.39
C GLU A 69 -3.87 -12.27 -6.25
N ASP A 70 -4.15 -13.54 -6.51
CA ASP A 70 -5.50 -14.11 -6.44
C ASP A 70 -6.01 -14.13 -4.99
N GLU A 71 -5.14 -14.48 -4.05
CA GLU A 71 -5.45 -14.42 -2.61
C GLU A 71 -5.71 -12.98 -2.16
N MET A 72 -4.89 -12.02 -2.59
CA MET A 72 -5.10 -10.60 -2.28
C MET A 72 -6.41 -10.07 -2.87
N LYS A 73 -6.74 -10.48 -4.10
CA LYS A 73 -7.95 -10.05 -4.83
C LYS A 73 -9.21 -10.80 -4.41
N SER A 74 -9.07 -11.89 -3.66
CA SER A 74 -10.18 -12.64 -3.08
C SER A 74 -11.04 -11.74 -2.17
N LYS A 75 -12.29 -12.15 -1.92
CA LYS A 75 -13.19 -11.40 -1.04
C LYS A 75 -12.60 -11.20 0.36
N ALA A 76 -12.06 -12.28 0.95
CA ALA A 76 -11.43 -12.25 2.26
C ALA A 76 -10.15 -11.40 2.26
N GLY A 77 -9.33 -11.50 1.22
CA GLY A 77 -8.11 -10.69 1.06
C GLY A 77 -8.43 -9.20 1.02
N LYS A 78 -9.38 -8.79 0.17
CA LYS A 78 -9.83 -7.40 0.07
C LYS A 78 -10.37 -6.86 1.39
N GLU A 79 -11.18 -7.65 2.09
CA GLU A 79 -11.73 -7.25 3.39
C GLU A 79 -10.63 -7.08 4.45
N ARG A 80 -9.69 -8.02 4.52
CA ARG A 80 -8.55 -7.95 5.44
C ARG A 80 -7.67 -6.72 5.18
N TRP A 81 -7.28 -6.49 3.93
CA TRP A 81 -6.49 -5.31 3.55
C TRP A 81 -7.23 -4.00 3.82
N ARG A 82 -8.54 -3.95 3.57
CA ARG A 82 -9.36 -2.77 3.84
C ARG A 82 -9.46 -2.48 5.34
N ASN A 83 -9.67 -3.51 6.17
CA ASN A 83 -9.71 -3.36 7.62
C ASN A 83 -8.36 -2.90 8.19
N PHE A 84 -7.26 -3.43 7.65
CA PHE A 84 -5.91 -3.03 8.02
C PHE A 84 -5.64 -1.56 7.69
N ILE A 85 -5.86 -1.15 6.44
CA ILE A 85 -5.44 0.18 5.97
C ILE A 85 -6.31 1.31 6.55
N ASN A 86 -7.60 1.03 6.78
CA ASN A 86 -8.53 2.00 7.38
C ASN A 86 -8.15 2.39 8.82
N GLN A 87 -7.33 1.60 9.53
CA GLN A 87 -6.82 2.00 10.86
C GLN A 87 -5.94 3.26 10.79
N TYR A 88 -5.43 3.59 9.60
CA TYR A 88 -4.50 4.70 9.37
C TYR A 88 -5.12 5.91 8.67
N GLU A 89 -6.43 5.90 8.34
CA GLU A 89 -7.11 6.99 7.61
C GLU A 89 -6.84 8.40 8.22
N LYS A 90 -6.66 8.47 9.54
CA LYS A 90 -6.42 9.73 10.27
C LYS A 90 -4.96 9.96 10.67
N LYS A 91 -4.07 9.02 10.33
CA LYS A 91 -2.66 9.00 10.77
C LYS A 91 -1.69 9.08 9.60
N VAL A 92 -2.10 8.59 8.42
CA VAL A 92 -1.30 8.55 7.20
C VAL A 92 -2.08 9.26 6.11
N ASP A 93 -1.50 10.33 5.58
CA ASP A 93 -2.02 11.02 4.41
C ASP A 93 -1.92 10.10 3.18
N ASP A 94 -2.86 10.23 2.24
CA ASP A 94 -2.90 9.44 1.01
C ASP A 94 -2.87 7.91 1.24
N PHE A 95 -3.60 7.41 2.25
CA PHE A 95 -3.67 5.97 2.58
C PHE A 95 -4.41 5.09 1.54
N ASN A 96 -5.05 5.68 0.53
CA ASN A 96 -5.92 5.01 -0.46
C ASN A 96 -5.30 5.01 -1.86
#